data_AF-A0A8B6E6X7-F1
#
_entry.id   AF-A0A8B6E6X7-F1
#
_cell.length_a   1.000
_cell.length_b   1.000
_cell.length_c   1.000
_cell.angle_alpha   90.00
_cell.angle_beta   90.00
_cell.angle_gamma   90.00
#
_symmetry.space_group_name_H-M   'P 1'
#
loop_
_entity.id
_entity.type
_entity.pdbx_description
1 polymer ?
#
loop_
_entity_poly.entity_id
_entity_poly.type
_entity_poly.pdbx_seq_one_letter_code
_entity_poly.pdbx_strand_id
1 'polypeptide(L)'
;MATLEAIADLKSFVMGFDSKVTLFTSRLDSVEQNLIHLITEVKSDVVQVRSDLSTTKTEQDENIWQVVDNFFLKELGIEKFKAESFPLANAHRIPSRAPVVGKKKPDAIIVRFMHYEDKQVIMQNAYKVANKKIRIVDDLPVIMKEAQNDLAKAAFKIRNDEQLQTRIKVRGIVLVLETRLNSKDVWNTRKTINCVR
;
A
#
# COMPACT_ATOMS: atom_id res chain seq x y z
N MET A 1 -69.11 41.18 51.15
CA MET A 1 -68.89 39.81 50.63
C MET A 1 -68.27 39.81 49.24
N ALA A 2 -68.71 40.65 48.29
CA ALA A 2 -68.20 40.68 46.91
C ALA A 2 -66.68 40.91 46.73
N THR A 3 -66.01 41.58 47.68
CA THR A 3 -64.56 41.86 47.61
C THR A 3 -63.68 40.66 47.95
N LEU A 4 -64.17 39.74 48.79
CA LEU A 4 -63.43 38.52 49.17
C LEU A 4 -63.46 37.47 48.06
N GLU A 5 -64.58 37.38 47.33
CA GLU A 5 -64.79 36.46 46.21
C GLU A 5 -63.90 36.84 45.02
N ALA A 6 -63.83 38.13 44.68
CA ALA A 6 -62.93 38.64 43.63
C ALA A 6 -61.44 38.38 43.93
N ILE A 7 -61.03 38.45 45.21
CA ILE A 7 -59.66 38.15 45.63
C ILE A 7 -59.37 36.64 45.53
N ALA A 8 -60.34 35.78 45.83
CA ALA A 8 -60.20 34.33 45.70
C ALA A 8 -60.06 33.90 44.23
N ASP A 9 -60.86 34.49 43.33
CA ASP A 9 -60.79 34.23 41.89
C ASP A 9 -59.45 34.69 41.29
N LEU A 10 -58.95 35.86 41.70
CA LEU A 10 -57.65 36.35 41.26
C LEU A 10 -56.51 35.42 41.72
N LYS A 11 -56.55 34.92 42.96
CA LYS A 11 -55.57 33.95 43.47
C LYS A 11 -55.63 32.63 42.69
N SER A 12 -56.82 32.12 42.41
CA SER A 12 -57.02 30.92 41.60
C SER A 12 -56.45 31.09 40.20
N PHE A 13 -56.66 32.24 39.57
CA PHE A 13 -56.10 32.58 38.27
C PHE A 13 -54.57 32.64 38.29
N VAL A 14 -53.97 33.31 39.28
CA VAL A 14 -52.51 33.42 39.42
C VAL A 14 -51.87 32.04 39.64
N MET A 15 -52.43 31.20 40.51
CA MET A 15 -51.94 29.83 40.71
C MET A 15 -52.08 28.97 39.44
N GLY A 16 -53.19 29.13 38.71
CA GLY A 16 -53.40 28.48 37.42
C GLY A 16 -52.39 28.94 36.36
N PHE A 17 -51.97 30.19 36.39
CA PHE A 17 -50.93 30.73 35.51
C PHE A 17 -49.54 30.18 35.87
N ASP A 18 -49.17 30.18 37.15
CA ASP A 18 -47.88 29.66 37.62
C ASP A 18 -47.71 28.17 37.31
N SER A 19 -48.76 27.37 37.45
CA SER A 19 -48.73 25.95 37.08
C SER A 19 -48.50 25.74 35.58
N LYS A 20 -49.09 26.59 34.71
CA LYS A 20 -48.89 26.54 33.26
C LYS A 20 -47.48 27.00 32.87
N VAL A 21 -46.94 28.02 33.54
CA VAL A 21 -45.56 28.49 33.32
C VAL A 21 -44.58 27.38 33.71
N THR A 22 -44.79 26.73 34.86
CA THR A 22 -43.95 25.61 35.34
C THR A 22 -44.01 24.41 34.38
N LEU A 23 -45.21 24.10 33.86
CA LEU A 23 -45.36 23.05 32.85
C LEU A 23 -44.66 23.43 31.53
N PHE A 24 -44.70 24.70 31.14
CA PHE A 24 -44.05 25.16 29.92
C PHE A 24 -42.52 25.12 30.05
N THR A 25 -41.95 25.55 31.18
CA THR A 25 -40.50 25.49 31.44
C THR A 25 -40.01 24.05 31.46
N SER A 26 -40.70 23.14 32.15
CA SER A 26 -40.32 21.71 32.16
C SER A 26 -40.37 21.07 30.77
N ARG A 27 -41.30 21.48 29.90
CA ARG A 27 -41.33 21.02 28.50
C ARG A 27 -40.17 21.59 27.69
N LEU A 28 -39.80 22.86 27.91
CA LEU A 28 -38.63 23.46 27.26
C LEU A 28 -37.34 22.74 27.68
N ASP A 29 -37.16 22.47 28.97
CA ASP A 29 -36.00 21.74 29.49
C ASP A 29 -35.91 20.34 28.86
N SER A 30 -37.04 19.64 28.73
CA SER A 30 -37.09 18.33 28.07
C SER A 30 -36.70 18.40 26.59
N VAL A 31 -37.13 19.44 25.87
CA VAL A 31 -36.75 19.65 24.47
C VAL A 31 -35.26 19.95 24.35
N GLU A 32 -34.71 20.77 25.25
CA GLU A 32 -33.28 21.08 25.29
C GLU A 32 -32.44 19.82 25.54
N GLN A 33 -32.83 18.97 26.48
CA GLN A 33 -32.15 17.69 26.73
C GLN A 33 -32.20 16.75 25.51
N ASN A 34 -33.33 16.67 24.82
CA ASN A 34 -33.45 15.85 23.60
C ASN A 34 -32.56 16.39 22.47
N LEU A 35 -32.47 17.72 22.32
CA LEU A 35 -31.58 18.36 21.34
C LEU A 35 -30.11 18.09 21.65
N ILE A 36 -29.71 18.18 22.92
CA ILE A 36 -28.35 17.87 23.36
C ILE A 36 -28.02 16.40 23.03
N HIS A 37 -28.93 15.48 23.34
CA HIS A 37 -28.74 14.06 23.06
C HIS A 37 -28.55 13.79 21.57
N LEU A 38 -29.41 14.36 20.72
CA LEU A 38 -29.30 14.23 19.26
C LEU A 38 -27.98 14.81 18.72
N ILE A 39 -27.54 15.97 19.24
CA ILE A 39 -26.25 16.56 18.85
C ILE A 39 -25.09 15.64 19.23
N THR A 40 -25.13 14.99 20.40
CA THR A 40 -24.08 14.05 20.81
C THR A 40 -24.05 12.80 19.95
N GLU A 41 -25.21 12.25 19.58
CA GLU A 41 -25.32 11.09 18.69
C GLU A 41 -24.77 11.41 17.29
N VAL A 42 -25.22 12.52 16.69
CA VAL A 42 -24.73 12.96 15.37
C VAL A 42 -23.23 13.22 15.38
N LYS A 43 -22.67 13.78 16.47
CA LYS A 43 -21.21 13.96 16.58
C LYS A 43 -20.48 12.63 16.63
N SER A 44 -21.01 11.64 17.35
CA SER A 44 -20.44 10.29 17.39
C SER A 44 -20.45 9.65 16.00
N ASP A 45 -21.58 9.73 15.29
CA ASP A 45 -21.71 9.22 13.93
C ASP A 45 -20.76 9.91 12.95
N VAL A 46 -20.61 11.24 13.05
CA VAL A 46 -19.65 11.98 12.22
C VAL A 46 -18.21 11.55 12.50
N VAL A 47 -17.86 11.27 13.77
CA VAL A 47 -16.53 10.75 14.12
C VAL A 47 -16.33 9.36 13.54
N GLN A 48 -17.32 8.48 13.64
CA GLN A 48 -17.29 7.13 13.07
C GLN A 48 -17.18 7.18 11.54
N VAL A 49 -17.99 8.00 10.87
CA VAL A 49 -17.92 8.20 9.41
C VAL A 49 -16.56 8.77 9.01
N ARG A 50 -15.96 9.66 9.80
CA ARG A 50 -14.59 10.16 9.53
C ARG A 50 -13.52 9.08 9.73
N SER A 51 -13.64 8.22 10.74
CA SER A 51 -12.72 7.09 10.91
C SER A 51 -12.87 6.09 9.77
N ASP A 52 -14.10 5.78 9.38
CA ASP A 52 -14.40 4.87 8.27
C ASP A 52 -13.94 5.46 6.93
N LEU A 53 -14.05 6.79 6.76
CA LEU A 53 -13.48 7.50 5.61
C LEU A 53 -11.94 7.49 5.61
N SER A 54 -11.32 7.48 6.80
CA SER A 54 -9.86 7.41 6.92
C SER A 54 -9.30 6.01 6.63
N THR A 55 -10.06 4.96 6.97
CA THR A 55 -9.70 3.57 6.67
C THR A 55 -10.02 3.17 5.23
N THR A 56 -11.08 3.74 4.63
CA THR A 56 -11.38 3.55 3.20
C THR A 56 -10.46 4.37 2.28
N LYS A 57 -9.87 5.47 2.75
CA LYS A 57 -8.82 6.20 2.01
C LYS A 57 -7.53 5.41 1.80
N THR A 58 -7.27 4.37 2.58
CA THR A 58 -6.15 3.45 2.30
C THR A 58 -6.39 2.51 1.12
N GLU A 59 -7.62 2.47 0.58
CA GLU A 59 -8.00 1.74 -0.65
C GLU A 59 -8.32 2.68 -1.82
N GLN A 60 -8.01 3.98 -1.73
CA GLN A 60 -8.01 4.87 -2.89
C GLN A 60 -6.81 4.53 -3.79
N ASP A 61 -7.08 3.77 -4.86
CA ASP A 61 -6.33 3.67 -6.12
C ASP A 61 -4.88 4.16 -6.04
N GLU A 62 -4.00 3.35 -5.41
CA GLU A 62 -2.56 3.57 -5.52
C GLU A 62 -2.21 3.64 -7.01
N ASN A 63 -1.78 4.80 -7.48
CA ASN A 63 -1.37 4.96 -8.87
C ASN A 63 -0.05 4.21 -9.08
N ILE A 64 -0.15 2.95 -9.48
CA ILE A 64 0.99 2.04 -9.64
C ILE A 64 2.03 2.61 -10.60
N TRP A 65 1.60 3.31 -11.64
CA TRP A 65 2.49 3.96 -12.60
C TRP A 65 3.35 5.03 -11.92
N GLN A 66 2.73 5.91 -11.14
CA GLN A 66 3.47 6.91 -10.36
C GLN A 66 4.41 6.26 -9.34
N VAL A 67 4.02 5.15 -8.73
CA VAL A 67 4.89 4.41 -7.78
C VAL A 67 6.12 3.86 -8.50
N VAL A 68 5.94 3.30 -9.70
CA VAL A 68 7.02 2.78 -10.55
C VAL A 68 7.96 3.90 -11.01
N ASP A 69 7.42 5.03 -11.46
CA ASP A 69 8.22 6.19 -11.89
C ASP A 69 9.03 6.77 -10.72
N ASN A 70 8.39 6.94 -9.56
CA ASN A 70 9.07 7.36 -8.34
C ASN A 70 10.16 6.37 -7.93
N PHE A 71 9.93 5.07 -8.10
CA PHE A 71 10.92 4.04 -7.84
C PHE A 71 12.14 4.18 -8.77
N PHE A 72 11.92 4.34 -10.09
CA PHE A 72 13.00 4.55 -11.05
C PHE A 72 13.83 5.81 -10.75
N LEU A 73 13.14 6.89 -10.38
CA LEU A 73 13.75 8.18 -10.07
C LEU A 73 14.52 8.16 -8.75
N LYS A 74 13.84 7.84 -7.65
CA LYS A 74 14.36 8.02 -6.29
C LYS A 74 15.22 6.85 -5.84
N GLU A 75 14.82 5.63 -6.21
CA GLU A 75 15.47 4.42 -5.73
C GLU A 75 16.60 3.97 -6.66
N LEU A 76 16.40 4.09 -7.98
CA LEU A 76 17.40 3.71 -8.98
C LEU A 76 18.21 4.89 -9.53
N GLY A 77 17.86 6.14 -9.22
CA GLY A 77 18.58 7.33 -9.69
C GLY A 77 18.65 7.41 -11.21
N ILE A 78 17.60 6.95 -11.90
CA ILE A 78 17.46 7.12 -13.35
C ILE A 78 16.97 8.54 -13.59
N GLU A 79 17.58 9.24 -14.55
CA GLU A 79 17.19 10.61 -14.90
C GLU A 79 15.70 10.68 -15.24
N LYS A 80 15.04 11.78 -14.84
CA LYS A 80 13.59 11.98 -14.99
C LYS A 80 13.09 11.76 -16.40
N PHE A 81 13.76 12.35 -17.38
CA PHE A 81 13.42 12.18 -18.78
C PHE A 81 13.46 10.70 -19.21
N LYS A 82 14.45 9.94 -18.74
CA LYS A 82 14.59 8.52 -19.06
C LYS A 82 13.59 7.64 -18.30
N ALA A 83 13.33 7.95 -17.02
CA ALA A 83 12.39 7.20 -16.19
C ALA A 83 10.95 7.29 -16.75
N GLU A 84 10.51 8.49 -17.12
CA GLU A 84 9.18 8.74 -17.71
C GLU A 84 9.06 8.25 -19.16
N SER A 85 10.19 8.05 -19.85
CA SER A 85 10.20 7.60 -21.25
C SER A 85 10.08 6.09 -21.42
N PHE A 86 10.20 5.29 -20.35
CA PHE A 86 10.15 3.84 -20.51
C PHE A 86 8.74 3.38 -20.91
N PRO A 87 8.57 2.80 -22.11
CA PRO A 87 7.28 2.28 -22.52
C PRO A 87 6.97 1.01 -21.74
N LEU A 88 6.07 1.10 -20.75
CA LEU A 88 5.57 -0.08 -20.05
C LEU A 88 4.26 -0.53 -20.68
N ALA A 89 4.12 -1.84 -20.87
CA ALA A 89 2.89 -2.46 -21.35
C ALA A 89 1.83 -2.54 -20.24
N ASN A 90 2.27 -2.78 -19.00
CA ASN A 90 1.40 -2.92 -17.84
C ASN A 90 2.19 -2.80 -16.53
N ALA A 91 1.56 -2.30 -15.48
CA ALA A 91 2.06 -2.34 -14.11
C ALA A 91 0.90 -2.52 -13.12
N HIS A 92 0.98 -3.53 -12.24
CA HIS A 92 -0.05 -3.77 -11.21
C HIS A 92 0.51 -4.54 -10.01
N ARG A 93 -0.21 -4.51 -8.88
CA ARG A 93 0.10 -5.33 -7.70
C ARG A 93 -0.33 -6.78 -7.94
N ILE A 94 0.51 -7.74 -7.56
CA ILE A 94 0.15 -9.16 -7.53
C ILE A 94 -0.48 -9.46 -6.17
N PRO A 95 -1.78 -9.82 -6.12
CA PRO A 95 -2.45 -10.11 -4.87
C PRO A 95 -1.80 -11.30 -4.18
N SER A 96 -1.57 -11.16 -2.88
CA SER A 96 -1.13 -12.27 -2.05
C SER A 96 -2.19 -13.38 -2.02
N ARG A 97 -1.78 -14.65 -2.23
CA ARG A 97 -2.68 -15.83 -2.19
C ARG A 97 -3.46 -16.00 -0.89
N ALA A 98 -3.02 -15.40 0.21
CA ALA A 98 -3.76 -15.32 1.46
C ALA A 98 -3.56 -13.93 2.10
N PRO A 99 -4.64 -13.24 2.50
CA PRO A 99 -4.54 -12.08 3.37
C PRO A 99 -4.05 -12.57 4.73
N VAL A 100 -2.76 -12.42 4.99
CA VAL A 100 -2.22 -12.70 6.31
C VAL A 100 -2.66 -11.54 7.20
N VAL A 101 -3.57 -11.81 8.13
CA VAL A 101 -4.01 -10.84 9.15
C VAL A 101 -2.75 -10.25 9.82
N GLY A 102 -2.55 -8.94 9.70
CA GLY A 102 -1.36 -8.25 10.20
C GLY A 102 -0.18 -8.09 9.22
N LYS A 103 -0.37 -8.31 7.91
CA LYS A 103 0.67 -8.06 6.91
C LYS A 103 1.07 -6.57 6.88
N LYS A 104 2.25 -6.27 7.42
CA LYS A 104 2.89 -4.92 7.35
C LYS A 104 3.55 -4.61 6.01
N LYS A 105 3.59 -5.55 5.05
CA LYS A 105 4.33 -5.39 3.79
C LYS A 105 3.36 -5.30 2.61
N PRO A 106 3.56 -4.34 1.69
CA PRO A 106 2.72 -4.21 0.50
C PRO A 106 2.92 -5.40 -0.44
N ASP A 107 1.89 -5.71 -1.21
CA ASP A 107 1.95 -6.73 -2.27
C ASP A 107 3.01 -6.39 -3.32
N ALA A 108 3.59 -7.39 -3.98
CA ALA A 108 4.61 -7.15 -4.99
C ALA A 108 4.02 -6.42 -6.21
N ILE A 109 4.78 -5.54 -6.85
CA ILE A 109 4.39 -4.95 -8.16
C ILE A 109 5.05 -5.77 -9.26
N ILE A 110 4.28 -6.16 -10.27
CA ILE A 110 4.79 -6.66 -11.53
C ILE A 110 4.77 -5.54 -12.57
N VAL A 111 5.90 -5.34 -13.23
CA VAL A 111 6.07 -4.36 -14.30
C VAL A 111 6.42 -5.10 -15.59
N ARG A 112 5.62 -4.91 -16.63
CA ARG A 112 5.87 -5.46 -17.96
C ARG A 112 6.37 -4.34 -18.86
N PHE A 113 7.63 -4.43 -19.26
CA PHE A 113 8.25 -3.53 -20.23
C PHE A 113 7.84 -3.90 -21.66
N MET A 114 7.68 -2.91 -22.54
CA MET A 114 7.47 -3.15 -23.97
C MET A 114 8.73 -3.69 -24.63
N HIS A 115 9.91 -3.20 -24.24
CA HIS A 115 11.20 -3.66 -24.75
C HIS A 115 12.02 -4.35 -23.66
N TYR A 116 12.80 -5.35 -24.07
CA TYR A 116 13.63 -6.11 -23.14
C TYR A 116 14.84 -5.30 -22.65
N GLU A 117 15.34 -4.39 -23.49
CA GLU A 117 16.46 -3.50 -23.23
C GLU A 117 16.17 -2.57 -22.05
N ASP A 118 14.95 -2.04 -21.98
CA ASP A 118 14.50 -1.16 -20.89
C ASP A 118 14.56 -1.89 -19.55
N LYS A 119 14.03 -3.12 -19.52
CA LYS A 119 14.15 -4.00 -18.36
C LYS A 119 15.61 -4.23 -17.97
N GLN A 120 16.51 -4.44 -18.94
CA GLN A 120 17.93 -4.65 -18.65
C GLN A 120 18.56 -3.43 -17.97
N VAL A 121 18.19 -2.22 -18.35
CA VAL A 121 18.65 -0.98 -17.69
C VAL A 121 18.24 -0.98 -16.21
N ILE A 122 17.00 -1.36 -15.90
CA ILE A 122 16.51 -1.47 -14.52
C ILE A 122 17.32 -2.52 -13.74
N MET A 123 17.49 -3.71 -14.30
CA MET A 123 18.23 -4.80 -13.65
C MET A 123 19.69 -4.46 -13.39
N GLN A 124 20.34 -3.72 -14.30
CA GLN A 124 21.71 -3.24 -14.13
C GLN A 124 21.84 -2.24 -12.98
N ASN A 125 20.79 -1.50 -12.65
CA ASN A 125 20.76 -0.54 -11.55
C ASN A 125 20.23 -1.14 -10.24
N ALA A 126 19.81 -2.42 -10.22
CA ALA A 126 19.21 -3.05 -9.06
C ALA A 126 20.13 -3.10 -7.82
N TYR A 127 21.45 -3.03 -8.01
CA TYR A 127 22.40 -2.95 -6.88
C TYR A 127 22.19 -1.71 -6.01
N LYS A 128 21.63 -0.61 -6.56
CA LYS A 128 21.38 0.64 -5.81
C LYS A 128 20.37 0.48 -4.69
N VAL A 129 19.52 -0.56 -4.76
CA VAL A 129 18.54 -0.88 -3.72
C VAL A 129 18.96 -2.04 -2.83
N ALA A 130 20.18 -2.58 -2.97
CA ALA A 130 20.63 -3.76 -2.23
C ALA A 130 20.64 -3.56 -0.69
N ASN A 131 20.91 -2.35 -0.23
CA ASN A 131 20.90 -1.99 1.20
C ASN A 131 19.51 -1.55 1.71
N LYS A 132 18.49 -1.57 0.85
CA LYS A 132 17.12 -1.15 1.17
C LYS A 132 16.25 -2.39 1.36
N LYS A 133 15.09 -2.23 2.01
CA LYS A 133 14.09 -3.30 2.20
C LYS A 133 13.26 -3.56 0.92
N ILE A 134 13.88 -3.42 -0.26
CA ILE A 134 13.25 -3.58 -1.57
C ILE A 134 14.04 -4.62 -2.36
N ARG A 135 13.35 -5.47 -3.11
CA ARG A 135 13.96 -6.49 -3.95
C ARG A 135 13.38 -6.43 -5.35
N ILE A 136 14.27 -6.35 -6.34
CA ILE A 136 13.93 -6.47 -7.76
C ILE A 136 14.32 -7.89 -8.19
N VAL A 137 13.39 -8.61 -8.82
CA VAL A 137 13.60 -9.97 -9.30
C VAL A 137 12.95 -10.11 -10.67
N ASP A 138 13.56 -10.90 -11.54
CA ASP A 138 12.93 -11.32 -12.78
C ASP A 138 11.71 -12.21 -12.51
N ASP A 139 10.56 -11.90 -13.12
CA ASP A 139 9.45 -12.84 -13.15
C ASP A 139 9.68 -13.91 -14.22
N LEU A 140 10.33 -14.99 -13.81
CA LEU A 140 10.67 -16.12 -14.67
C LEU A 140 9.60 -17.23 -14.63
N PRO A 141 9.39 -17.96 -15.73
CA PRO A 141 8.61 -19.20 -15.73
C PRO A 141 9.17 -20.23 -14.72
N VAL A 142 8.32 -21.16 -14.26
CA VAL A 142 8.68 -22.17 -13.25
C VAL A 142 9.92 -22.97 -13.63
N ILE A 143 9.99 -23.48 -14.88
CA ILE A 143 11.13 -24.25 -15.40
C ILE A 143 12.44 -23.45 -15.31
N MET A 144 12.38 -22.15 -15.60
CA MET A 144 13.54 -21.27 -15.50
C MET A 144 13.91 -20.97 -14.04
N LYS A 145 12.92 -20.85 -13.14
CA LYS A 145 13.18 -20.69 -11.69
C LYS A 145 13.88 -21.92 -11.12
N GLU A 146 13.47 -23.12 -11.52
CA GLU A 146 14.12 -24.38 -11.14
C GLU A 146 15.57 -24.45 -11.65
N ALA A 147 15.77 -24.21 -12.95
CA ALA A 147 17.10 -24.17 -13.55
C ALA A 147 18.01 -23.09 -12.91
N GLN A 148 17.45 -21.93 -12.55
CA GLN A 148 18.17 -20.88 -11.84
C GLN A 148 18.62 -21.33 -10.45
N ASN A 149 17.77 -22.06 -9.71
CA ASN A 149 18.13 -22.63 -8.41
C ASN A 149 19.27 -23.65 -8.53
N ASP A 150 19.27 -24.48 -9.57
CA ASP A 150 20.33 -25.46 -9.79
C ASP A 150 21.66 -24.80 -10.17
N LEU A 151 21.62 -23.75 -11.02
CA LEU A 151 22.79 -22.94 -11.29
C LEU A 151 23.28 -22.20 -10.03
N ALA A 152 22.39 -21.75 -9.15
CA ALA A 152 22.76 -21.08 -7.90
C ALA A 152 23.49 -22.02 -6.94
N LYS A 153 23.05 -23.28 -6.84
CA LYS A 153 23.77 -24.33 -6.08
C LYS A 153 25.17 -24.58 -6.65
N ALA A 154 25.29 -24.68 -7.99
CA ALA A 154 26.58 -24.84 -8.65
C ALA A 154 27.49 -23.62 -8.42
N ALA A 155 26.95 -22.40 -8.53
CA ALA A 155 27.67 -21.16 -8.29
C ALA A 155 28.19 -21.05 -6.85
N PHE A 156 27.43 -21.53 -5.87
CA PHE A 156 27.85 -21.55 -4.47
C PHE A 156 29.07 -22.45 -4.26
N LYS A 157 29.07 -23.66 -4.84
CA LYS A 157 30.23 -24.56 -4.79
C LYS A 157 31.47 -23.92 -5.42
N ILE A 158 31.33 -23.35 -6.61
CA ILE A 158 32.43 -22.66 -7.31
C ILE A 158 33.02 -21.52 -6.46
N ARG A 159 32.17 -20.71 -5.80
CA ARG A 159 32.66 -19.63 -4.93
C ARG A 159 33.46 -20.15 -3.74
N ASN A 160 33.06 -21.27 -3.16
CA ASN A 160 33.73 -21.83 -1.99
C ASN A 160 35.00 -22.60 -2.36
N ASP A 161 34.93 -23.43 -3.39
CA ASP A 161 35.99 -24.38 -3.76
C ASP A 161 37.07 -23.71 -4.62
N GLU A 162 36.64 -22.90 -5.60
CA GLU A 162 37.53 -22.27 -6.60
C GLU A 162 37.83 -20.80 -6.29
N GLN A 163 37.17 -20.20 -5.28
CA GLN A 163 37.28 -18.78 -4.93
C GLN A 163 36.99 -17.82 -6.10
N LEU A 164 36.18 -18.27 -7.08
CA LEU A 164 35.80 -17.47 -8.24
C LEU A 164 34.51 -16.69 -8.00
N GLN A 165 34.44 -15.47 -8.55
CA GLN A 165 33.18 -14.74 -8.63
C GLN A 165 32.25 -15.41 -9.65
N THR A 166 30.96 -15.45 -9.36
CA THR A 166 29.94 -16.09 -10.19
C THR A 166 28.76 -15.14 -10.43
N ARG A 167 28.13 -15.26 -11.61
CA ARG A 167 26.83 -14.64 -11.89
C ARG A 167 25.98 -15.53 -12.78
N ILE A 168 24.67 -15.41 -12.67
CA ILE A 168 23.71 -16.06 -13.57
C ILE A 168 23.08 -14.99 -14.44
N LYS A 169 23.19 -15.14 -15.75
CA LYS A 169 22.54 -14.26 -16.74
C LYS A 169 21.38 -14.98 -17.41
N VAL A 170 20.27 -14.26 -17.54
CA VAL A 170 19.12 -14.67 -18.36
C VAL A 170 19.31 -14.11 -19.76
N ARG A 171 19.22 -14.95 -20.79
CA ARG A 171 19.29 -14.58 -22.22
C ARG A 171 18.14 -15.25 -22.96
N GLY A 172 16.99 -14.57 -23.04
CA GLY A 172 15.76 -15.19 -23.55
C GLY A 172 15.37 -16.41 -22.71
N ILE A 173 15.28 -17.57 -23.35
CA ILE A 173 14.98 -18.86 -22.70
C ILE A 173 16.22 -19.60 -22.17
N VAL A 174 17.41 -18.98 -22.24
CA VAL A 174 18.67 -19.59 -21.83
C VAL A 174 19.18 -18.95 -20.56
N LEU A 175 19.62 -19.79 -19.60
CA LEU A 175 20.34 -19.36 -18.41
C LEU A 175 21.83 -19.68 -18.55
N VAL A 176 22.68 -18.71 -18.26
CA VAL A 176 24.14 -18.83 -18.38
C VAL A 176 24.78 -18.54 -17.02
N LEU A 177 25.48 -19.52 -16.45
CA LEU A 177 26.38 -19.33 -15.33
C LEU A 177 27.75 -18.92 -15.85
N GLU A 178 28.18 -17.73 -15.46
CA GLU A 178 29.48 -17.16 -15.81
C GLU A 178 30.35 -17.02 -14.56
N THR A 179 31.66 -17.19 -14.73
CA THR A 179 32.67 -17.06 -13.67
C THR A 179 33.77 -16.06 -14.05
N ARG A 180 34.43 -15.49 -13.05
CA ARG A 180 35.67 -14.72 -13.23
C ARG A 180 36.50 -14.76 -11.96
N LEU A 181 37.81 -14.56 -12.08
CA LEU A 181 38.71 -14.53 -10.94
C LEU A 181 38.56 -13.21 -10.17
N ASN A 182 38.77 -12.07 -10.85
CA ASN A 182 38.69 -10.75 -10.25
C ASN A 182 37.69 -9.83 -10.95
N SER A 183 37.42 -8.67 -10.35
CA SER A 183 36.49 -7.67 -10.90
C SER A 183 36.91 -7.10 -12.27
N LYS A 184 38.22 -7.16 -12.58
CA LYS A 184 38.82 -6.70 -13.83
C LYS A 184 38.80 -7.75 -14.94
N ASP A 185 38.58 -9.02 -14.60
CA ASP A 185 38.65 -10.11 -15.58
C ASP A 185 37.35 -10.24 -16.38
N VAL A 186 37.50 -10.76 -17.59
CA VAL A 186 36.38 -11.08 -18.47
C VAL A 186 35.59 -12.25 -17.87
N TRP A 187 34.27 -12.17 -17.99
CA TRP A 187 33.37 -13.25 -17.57
C TRP A 187 33.46 -14.43 -18.54
N ASN A 188 33.74 -15.61 -18.01
CA ASN A 188 33.82 -16.86 -18.76
C ASN A 188 32.56 -17.69 -18.55
N THR A 189 31.99 -18.23 -19.62
CA THR A 189 30.85 -19.13 -19.53
C THR A 189 31.27 -20.48 -18.93
N ARG A 190 30.62 -20.90 -17.86
CA ARG A 190 30.89 -22.17 -17.18
C ARG A 190 29.81 -23.22 -17.44
N LYS A 191 28.54 -22.81 -17.44
CA LYS A 191 27.41 -23.69 -17.70
C LYS A 191 26.28 -22.93 -18.38
N THR A 192 25.61 -23.59 -19.31
CA THR A 192 24.44 -23.05 -20.01
C THR A 192 23.30 -24.05 -19.91
N ILE A 193 22.10 -23.57 -19.58
CA ILE A 193 20.87 -24.36 -19.55
C ILE A 193 19.90 -23.71 -20.52
N ASN A 194 19.44 -24.48 -21.50
CA ASN A 194 18.37 -24.05 -22.39
C ASN A 194 17.03 -24.52 -21.82
N CYS A 195 16.15 -23.60 -21.45
CA CYS A 195 14.87 -23.89 -20.81
C CYS A 195 13.75 -23.99 -21.85
N VAL A 196 13.95 -24.80 -22.89
CA VAL A 196 12.88 -25.19 -23.81
C VAL A 196 12.03 -26.25 -23.13
N ARG A 197 10.72 -26.14 -23.29
CA ARG A 197 9.76 -27.15 -22.83
C ARG A 197 9.59 -28.23 -23.87
#